data_AF-A0A962C8J2-F1
#
_entry.id   AF-A0A962C8J2-F1
#
_cell.length_a   1.000
_cell.length_b   1.000
_cell.length_c   1.000
_cell.angle_alpha   90.00
_cell.angle_beta   90.00
_cell.angle_gamma   90.00
#
_symmetry.space_group_name_H-M   'P 1'
#
loop_
_entity.id
_entity.type
_entity.pdbx_description
1 polymer ?
#
loop_
_entity_poly.entity_id
_entity_poly.type
_entity_poly.pdbx_seq_one_letter_code
_entity_poly.pdbx_strand_id
1 'polypeptide(L)'
;ILGRSAQNLCRLNLADIVHADDLDAMKSADGHGIDWTRRTSPSEHRFLCEDGSTRWLRWTVSMVDGDISGKERVFGVAEDVSEARRLSDEMLYQASHDALTGLINRREIEARLQRAIESAGALGEHHA
;
A
#
# COMPACT_ATOMS: atom_id res chain seq x y z
N ILE A 1 10.20 11.56 -8.13
CA ILE A 1 9.16 10.89 -7.31
C ILE A 1 8.92 11.65 -6.01
N LEU A 2 9.87 11.70 -5.06
CA LEU A 2 9.62 12.31 -3.72
C LEU A 2 9.90 13.81 -3.56
N GLY A 3 10.20 14.52 -4.64
CA GLY A 3 10.59 15.95 -4.60
C GLY A 3 12.02 16.22 -4.09
N ARG A 4 12.66 15.24 -3.43
CA ARG A 4 14.02 15.35 -2.88
C ARG A 4 15.11 15.11 -3.92
N SER A 5 16.25 15.77 -3.77
CA SER A 5 17.45 15.49 -4.55
C SER A 5 18.07 14.13 -4.19
N ALA A 6 18.80 13.50 -5.11
CA ALA A 6 19.50 12.23 -4.86
C ALA A 6 20.50 12.34 -3.68
N GLN A 7 21.22 13.45 -3.58
CA GLN A 7 22.16 13.69 -2.48
C GLN A 7 21.46 13.78 -1.12
N ASN A 8 20.27 14.39 -1.06
CA ASN A 8 19.47 14.43 0.16
C ASN A 8 18.94 13.04 0.50
N LEU A 9 18.45 12.29 -0.49
CA LEU A 9 17.97 10.92 -0.29
C LEU A 9 19.05 9.98 0.26
N CYS A 10 20.30 10.09 -0.22
CA CYS A 10 21.42 9.27 0.28
C CYS A 10 21.79 9.55 1.76
N ARG A 11 21.29 10.63 2.36
CA ARG A 11 21.53 10.99 3.77
C ARG A 11 20.41 10.57 4.71
N LEU A 12 19.27 10.15 4.16
CA LEU A 12 18.08 9.77 4.90
C LEU A 12 18.02 8.25 5.10
N ASN A 13 17.34 7.85 6.16
CA ASN A 13 16.91 6.47 6.35
C ASN A 13 15.49 6.29 5.84
N LEU A 14 15.06 5.04 5.64
CA LEU A 14 13.68 4.73 5.27
C LEU A 14 12.65 5.29 6.26
N ALA A 15 12.98 5.34 7.56
CA ALA A 15 12.11 5.91 8.57
C ALA A 15 11.79 7.41 8.35
N ASP A 16 12.64 8.13 7.61
CA ASP A 16 12.44 9.55 7.31
C ASP A 16 11.54 9.77 6.09
N ILE A 17 11.30 8.73 5.29
CA ILE A 17 10.61 8.83 3.99
C ILE A 17 9.48 7.82 3.79
N VAL A 18 9.24 6.89 4.72
CA VAL A 18 8.13 5.93 4.69
C VAL A 18 7.14 6.28 5.80
N HIS A 19 5.84 6.16 5.50
CA HIS A 19 4.79 6.38 6.48
C HIS A 19 4.93 5.45 7.69
N ALA A 20 4.63 5.93 8.90
CA ALA A 20 4.86 5.21 10.15
C ALA A 20 4.21 3.80 10.17
N ASP A 21 2.91 3.70 9.87
CA ASP A 21 2.23 2.38 9.85
C ASP A 21 2.87 1.40 8.86
N ASP A 22 3.35 1.90 7.71
CA ASP A 22 3.94 1.06 6.68
C ASP A 22 5.35 0.63 7.07
N LEU A 23 6.09 1.50 7.76
CA LEU A 23 7.39 1.17 8.35
C LEU A 23 7.25 0.13 9.45
N ASP A 24 6.23 0.26 10.31
CA ASP A 24 5.96 -0.72 11.37
C ASP A 24 5.66 -2.11 10.80
N ALA A 25 4.92 -2.19 9.69
CA ALA A 25 4.68 -3.43 8.97
C ALA A 25 5.95 -4.04 8.32
N MET A 26 7.00 -3.23 8.07
CA MET A 26 8.27 -3.71 7.52
C MET A 26 9.24 -4.26 8.57
N LYS A 27 8.99 -3.98 9.86
CA LYS A 27 9.91 -4.40 10.92
C LYS A 27 9.94 -5.91 11.05
N SER A 28 11.12 -6.43 11.35
CA SER A 28 11.32 -7.82 11.75
C SER A 28 10.51 -8.14 13.01
N ALA A 29 10.24 -9.44 13.26
CA ALA A 29 9.44 -9.89 14.41
C ALA A 29 10.05 -9.52 15.78
N ASP A 30 11.36 -9.32 15.83
CA ASP A 30 12.10 -8.84 17.00
C ASP A 30 12.11 -7.31 17.14
N GLY A 31 11.48 -6.59 16.20
CA GLY A 31 11.45 -5.13 16.15
C GLY A 31 12.76 -4.48 15.75
N HIS A 32 13.80 -5.26 15.43
CA HIS A 32 15.12 -4.77 15.08
C HIS A 32 15.29 -4.70 13.56
N GLY A 33 15.13 -3.49 13.02
CA GLY A 33 15.39 -3.20 11.62
C GLY A 33 14.44 -3.90 10.65
N ILE A 34 14.89 -4.05 9.41
CA ILE A 34 14.13 -4.66 8.31
C ILE A 34 14.89 -5.91 7.86
N ASP A 35 14.23 -7.06 7.85
CA ASP A 35 14.77 -8.28 7.24
C ASP A 35 14.70 -8.17 5.71
N TRP A 36 15.80 -7.70 5.12
CA TRP A 36 15.94 -7.54 3.68
C TRP A 36 15.88 -8.86 2.91
N THR A 37 16.21 -9.99 3.54
CA THR A 37 16.20 -11.31 2.88
C THR A 37 14.78 -11.79 2.57
N ARG A 38 13.78 -11.31 3.33
CA ARG A 38 12.36 -11.65 3.14
C ARG A 38 11.63 -10.70 2.20
N ARG A 39 12.29 -9.66 1.69
CA ARG A 39 11.65 -8.57 0.92
C ARG A 39 11.98 -8.60 -0.58
N THR A 40 12.03 -9.79 -1.15
CA THR A 40 12.34 -10.02 -2.57
C THR A 40 11.16 -9.81 -3.51
N SER A 41 9.93 -9.78 -2.98
CA SER A 41 8.71 -9.50 -3.76
C SER A 41 8.38 -8.00 -3.79
N PRO A 42 7.85 -7.46 -4.92
CA PRO A 42 7.34 -6.10 -4.97
C PRO A 42 6.28 -5.85 -3.90
N SER A 43 6.36 -4.70 -3.25
CA SER A 43 5.44 -4.26 -2.20
C SER A 43 5.03 -2.81 -2.40
N GLU A 44 3.80 -2.46 -2.04
CA GLU A 44 3.28 -1.09 -2.16
C GLU A 44 3.21 -0.41 -0.80
N HIS A 45 3.84 0.75 -0.69
CA HIS A 45 3.89 1.51 0.56
C HIS A 45 3.79 3.01 0.29
N ARG A 46 3.37 3.75 1.33
CA ARG A 46 3.25 5.19 1.36
C ARG A 46 4.60 5.82 1.70
N PHE A 47 5.08 6.69 0.82
CA PHE A 47 6.28 7.48 1.01
C PHE A 47 5.97 8.96 1.17
N LEU A 48 6.74 9.63 2.03
CA LEU A 48 6.62 11.03 2.35
C LEU A 48 7.49 11.88 1.40
N CYS A 49 6.86 12.83 0.73
CA CYS A 49 7.53 13.80 -0.13
C CYS A 49 8.13 14.96 0.68
N GLU A 50 9.01 15.73 0.05
CA GLU A 50 9.61 16.92 0.68
C GLU A 50 8.59 18.00 1.06
N ASP A 51 7.52 18.12 0.28
CA ASP A 51 6.41 19.06 0.52
C ASP A 51 5.39 18.56 1.58
N GLY A 52 5.62 17.40 2.18
CA GLY A 52 4.72 16.75 3.15
C GLY A 52 3.60 15.93 2.53
N SER A 53 3.46 15.91 1.20
CA SER A 53 2.50 15.03 0.52
C SER A 53 2.92 13.56 0.61
N THR A 54 1.97 12.65 0.40
CA THR A 54 2.21 11.20 0.38
C THR A 54 2.06 10.64 -1.03
N ARG A 55 2.97 9.75 -1.43
CA ARG A 55 2.87 8.99 -2.68
C ARG A 55 2.87 7.50 -2.40
N TRP A 56 2.08 6.75 -3.15
CA TRP A 56 2.12 5.30 -3.14
C TRP A 56 3.22 4.82 -4.10
N LEU A 57 4.24 4.16 -3.56
CA LEU A 57 5.30 3.55 -4.36
C LEU A 57 5.20 2.04 -4.32
N ARG A 58 5.24 1.42 -5.50
CA ARG A 58 5.51 0.00 -5.65
C ARG A 58 7.01 -0.18 -5.75
N TRP A 59 7.60 -0.94 -4.86
CA TRP A 59 9.05 -1.08 -4.82
C TRP A 59 9.48 -2.49 -4.43
N THR A 60 10.64 -2.86 -4.95
CA THR A 60 11.27 -4.16 -4.71
C THR A 60 12.71 -3.92 -4.31
N VAL A 61 13.21 -4.80 -3.44
CA VAL A 61 14.55 -4.71 -2.89
C VAL A 61 15.28 -6.04 -3.04
N SER A 62 16.56 -5.98 -3.40
CA SER A 62 17.47 -7.12 -3.35
C SER A 62 18.74 -6.76 -2.59
N MET A 63 19.23 -7.72 -1.80
CA MET A 63 20.59 -7.62 -1.26
C MET A 63 21.59 -7.75 -2.40
N VAL A 64 22.64 -6.94 -2.33
CA VAL A 64 23.79 -7.00 -3.21
C VAL A 64 25.01 -7.22 -2.34
N ASP A 65 25.81 -8.22 -2.69
CA ASP A 65 27.05 -8.53 -1.99
C ASP A 65 27.94 -7.28 -1.92
N GLY A 66 28.49 -7.04 -0.73
CA GLY A 66 29.42 -5.94 -0.52
C GLY A 66 30.72 -6.16 -1.31
N ASP A 67 31.26 -5.09 -1.87
CA ASP A 67 32.67 -5.03 -2.31
C ASP A 67 33.62 -5.25 -1.11
N ILE A 68 34.94 -5.33 -1.32
CA ILE A 68 36.06 -5.57 -0.39
C ILE A 68 35.88 -4.96 1.03
N SER A 69 35.10 -3.89 1.17
CA SER A 69 34.64 -3.28 2.42
C SER A 69 33.71 -4.13 3.31
N GLY A 70 33.12 -5.24 2.84
CA GLY A 70 32.27 -6.14 3.62
C GLY A 70 30.93 -5.57 4.10
N LYS A 71 30.51 -4.39 3.61
CA LYS A 71 29.21 -3.80 3.96
C LYS A 71 28.12 -4.33 3.04
N GLU A 72 27.11 -4.97 3.62
CA GLU A 72 25.89 -5.36 2.91
C GLU A 72 25.25 -4.13 2.27
N ARG A 73 24.94 -4.25 0.98
CA ARG A 73 24.23 -3.20 0.23
C ARG A 73 22.88 -3.72 -0.18
N VAL A 74 21.99 -2.76 -0.37
CA VAL A 74 20.61 -3.03 -0.74
C VAL A 74 20.34 -2.23 -2.00
N PHE A 75 19.89 -2.91 -3.05
CA PHE A 75 19.45 -2.29 -4.29
C PHE A 75 17.93 -2.30 -4.32
N GLY A 76 17.34 -1.12 -4.54
CA GLY A 76 15.89 -0.95 -4.60
C GLY A 76 15.48 -0.25 -5.89
N VAL A 77 14.38 -0.70 -6.47
CA VAL A 77 13.69 0.00 -7.56
C VAL A 77 12.29 0.38 -7.09
N ALA A 78 11.86 1.59 -7.40
CA ALA A 78 10.56 2.11 -7.00
C ALA A 78 9.83 2.75 -8.19
N GLU A 79 8.55 2.46 -8.31
CA GLU A 79 7.61 3.00 -9.27
C GLU A 79 6.53 3.79 -8.52
N ASP A 80 6.18 4.98 -9.00
CA ASP A 80 5.07 5.75 -8.45
C ASP A 80 3.76 5.22 -9.01
N VAL A 81 2.90 4.69 -8.13
CA VAL A 81 1.61 4.10 -8.46
C VAL A 81 0.44 4.92 -7.93
N SER A 82 0.70 6.15 -7.48
CA SER A 82 -0.31 7.03 -6.86
C SER A 82 -1.47 7.33 -7.81
N GLU A 83 -1.17 7.63 -9.08
CA GLU A 83 -2.20 7.93 -10.08
C GLU A 83 -3.01 6.68 -10.45
N ALA A 84 -2.34 5.54 -10.66
CA ALA A 84 -3.01 4.28 -10.98
C ALA A 84 -3.99 3.86 -9.86
N ARG A 85 -3.59 3.99 -8.59
CA ARG A 85 -4.49 3.75 -7.45
C ARG A 85 -5.65 4.73 -7.43
N ARG A 86 -5.39 6.03 -7.57
CA ARG A 86 -6.46 7.04 -7.59
C ARG A 86 -7.50 6.76 -8.67
N LEU A 87 -7.07 6.36 -9.87
CA LEU A 87 -7.96 5.99 -10.96
C LEU A 87 -8.73 4.70 -10.67
N SER A 88 -8.09 3.68 -10.10
CA SER A 88 -8.77 2.45 -9.69
C SER A 88 -9.82 2.70 -8.60
N ASP A 89 -9.50 3.51 -7.60
CA ASP A 89 -10.41 3.86 -6.51
C ASP A 89 -11.61 4.65 -7.05
N GLU A 90 -11.38 5.59 -7.98
CA GLU A 90 -12.44 6.31 -8.68
C GLU A 90 -13.34 5.35 -9.47
N MET A 91 -12.76 4.41 -10.23
CA MET A 91 -13.54 3.41 -10.98
C MET A 91 -14.40 2.54 -10.06
N LEU A 92 -13.85 2.09 -8.93
CA LEU A 92 -14.59 1.31 -7.91
C LEU A 92 -15.71 2.14 -7.28
N TYR A 93 -15.45 3.42 -7.01
CA TYR A 93 -16.44 4.33 -6.47
C TYR A 93 -17.60 4.52 -7.45
N GLN A 94 -17.32 4.81 -8.72
CA GLN A 94 -18.34 4.97 -9.77
C GLN A 94 -19.10 3.66 -10.07
N ALA A 95 -18.49 2.49 -9.87
CA ALA A 95 -19.19 1.21 -10.02
C ALA A 95 -20.26 0.99 -8.92
N SER A 96 -20.10 1.61 -7.75
CA SER A 96 -20.97 1.43 -6.58
C SER A 96 -21.83 2.67 -6.26
N HIS A 97 -21.49 3.84 -6.80
CA HIS A 97 -22.18 5.09 -6.56
C HIS A 97 -22.75 5.69 -7.85
N ASP A 98 -23.75 6.55 -7.72
CA ASP A 98 -24.32 7.34 -8.78
C ASP A 98 -23.50 8.63 -8.94
N ALA A 99 -22.96 8.86 -10.14
CA ALA A 99 -22.03 9.95 -10.41
C ALA A 99 -22.63 11.36 -10.19
N LEU A 100 -23.96 11.49 -10.28
CA LEU A 100 -24.65 12.78 -10.14
C LEU A 100 -24.91 13.13 -8.67
N THR A 101 -25.21 12.13 -7.84
CA THR A 101 -25.63 12.34 -6.45
C THR A 101 -24.58 11.95 -5.42
N GLY A 102 -23.55 11.17 -5.79
CA GLY A 102 -22.56 10.61 -4.87
C GLY A 102 -23.14 9.56 -3.91
N LEU A 103 -24.42 9.18 -4.09
CA LEU A 103 -25.07 8.15 -3.30
C LEU A 103 -24.84 6.77 -3.90
N ILE A 104 -25.06 5.71 -3.12
CA ILE A 104 -24.96 4.34 -3.61
C ILE A 104 -25.95 4.13 -4.76
N ASN A 105 -25.49 3.55 -5.88
CA ASN A 105 -26.34 3.32 -7.03
C ASN A 105 -27.33 2.15 -6.78
N ARG A 106 -28.40 2.12 -7.58
CA ARG A 106 -29.46 1.12 -7.45
C ARG A 106 -28.94 -0.32 -7.48
N ARG A 107 -27.98 -0.62 -8.36
CA ARG A 107 -27.39 -1.96 -8.50
C ARG A 107 -26.72 -2.42 -7.21
N GLU A 108 -25.95 -1.55 -6.56
CA GLU A 108 -25.29 -1.88 -5.29
C GLU A 108 -26.31 -1.99 -4.13
N ILE A 109 -27.39 -1.20 -4.14
CA ILE A 109 -28.49 -1.36 -3.18
C ILE A 109 -29.14 -2.74 -3.32
N GLU A 110 -29.49 -3.14 -4.55
CA GLU A 110 -30.09 -4.44 -4.83
C GLU A 110 -29.15 -5.60 -4.43
N ALA A 111 -27.85 -5.48 -4.73
CA ALA A 111 -26.84 -6.47 -4.32
C ALA A 111 -26.68 -6.57 -2.79
N ARG A 112 -26.76 -5.45 -2.05
CA ARG A 112 -26.74 -5.45 -0.58
C ARG A 112 -28.01 -6.06 0.01
N LEU A 113 -29.17 -5.73 -0.55
CA LEU A 113 -30.45 -6.29 -0.11
C LEU A 113 -30.46 -7.82 -0.28
N GLN A 114 -30.01 -8.32 -1.43
CA GLN A 114 -29.93 -9.76 -1.69
C GLN A 114 -29.00 -10.47 -0.69
N ARG A 115 -27.79 -9.94 -0.47
CA ARG A 115 -26.85 -10.47 0.54
C ARG A 115 -27.45 -10.49 1.94
N ALA A 116 -28.21 -9.45 2.32
CA ALA A 116 -28.86 -9.38 3.62
C ALA A 116 -29.94 -10.47 3.77
N ILE A 117 -30.78 -10.67 2.76
CA ILE A 117 -31.81 -11.72 2.74
C ILE A 117 -31.16 -13.11 2.85
N GLU A 118 -30.11 -13.37 2.08
CA GLU A 118 -29.37 -14.65 2.12
C GLU A 118 -28.76 -14.91 3.50
N SER A 119 -28.12 -13.91 4.10
CA SER A 119 -27.52 -14.05 5.43
C SER A 119 -28.58 -14.33 6.51
N ALA A 120 -29.76 -13.71 6.42
CA ALA A 120 -30.86 -13.94 7.35
C ALA A 120 -31.49 -15.34 7.17
N GLY A 121 -31.59 -15.82 5.93
CA GLY A 121 -32.02 -17.19 5.63
C GLY A 121 -31.07 -18.25 6.21
N ALA A 122 -29.76 -18.05 6.03
CA ALA A 122 -28.74 -18.96 6.56
C ALA A 122 -28.70 -19.01 8.11
N LEU A 123 -28.99 -17.89 8.79
CA LEU A 123 -29.12 -17.84 10.26
C LEU A 123 -30.36 -18.59 10.77
N GLY A 124 -31.42 -18.68 9.97
CA GLY A 124 -32.65 -19.41 10.28
C GLY A 124 -32.51 -20.94 10.18
N GLU A 125 -31.64 -21.45 9.30
CA GLU A 125 -31.42 -22.89 9.12
C GLU A 125 -30.54 -23.53 10.22
N HIS A 126 -29.79 -22.73 10.98
CA HIS A 126 -28.97 -23.20 12.11
C HIS A 126 -29.72 -23.27 13.47
N HIS A 127 -31.00 -22.89 13.52
CA HIS A 127 -31.82 -22.88 14.74
C HIS A 127 -32.95 -23.94 14.75
N ALA A 128 -32.84 -24.99 13.91
CA ALA A 128 -33.79 -26.10 13.86
C ALA A 128 -33.26 -27.38 14.54
#